data_AF-A0ABD1RJD0-F1
#
_entry.id   AF-A0ABD1RJD0-F1
#
_cell.length_a   1.000
_cell.length_b   1.000
_cell.length_c   1.000
_cell.angle_alpha   90.00
_cell.angle_beta   90.00
_cell.angle_gamma   90.00
#
_symmetry.space_group_name_H-M   'P 1'
#
loop_
_entity.id
_entity.type
_entity.pdbx_description
1 polymer ?
#
loop_
_entity_poly.entity_id
_entity_poly.type
_entity_poly.pdbx_seq_one_letter_code
_entity_poly.pdbx_strand_id
1 'polypeptide(L)'
;MENNTVPLAILIAVLLVVITIIFKWPCYMKRRTLPPGPTGFPIFGCLLQMLLNKPTFRWIHSVMDDMNTEIACIRLGGVHVIPVTSPELAREFLKKQDSTFASRPDCMSGRLSSNGYLTAALTPMGDQWKKMRKVLASNILSPAKHNWLHDKRMEEADNLIRYVYNQCKNSLEAGGLVNVRIAAQQYCGNVIRRLIFSKKYFGNGKEDGGPGPEEEEHVAALFTILTYLYGFSIADYIPWLEIFDFDDHKAILKKGYSESNKIS
;
A
#
# COMPACT_ATOMS: atom_id res chain seq x y z
N MET A 1 19.42 -52.32 -19.35
CA MET A 1 18.29 -51.42 -19.02
C MET A 1 18.28 -51.13 -17.51
N GLU A 2 19.39 -50.68 -16.92
CA GLU A 2 19.54 -50.62 -15.44
C GLU A 2 19.79 -49.21 -14.86
N ASN A 3 19.92 -48.17 -15.69
CA ASN A 3 20.37 -46.85 -15.20
C ASN A 3 19.23 -45.89 -14.77
N ASN A 4 17.96 -46.27 -14.90
CA ASN A 4 16.82 -45.39 -14.60
C ASN A 4 16.14 -45.65 -13.25
N THR A 5 16.51 -46.73 -12.55
CA THR A 5 15.88 -47.12 -11.27
C THR A 5 16.45 -46.33 -10.08
N VAL A 6 17.76 -46.07 -10.08
CA VAL A 6 18.46 -45.30 -9.04
C VAL A 6 17.96 -43.84 -8.93
N PRO A 7 17.81 -43.06 -10.03
CA PRO A 7 17.28 -41.69 -9.93
C PRO A 7 15.81 -41.66 -9.47
N LEU A 8 15.01 -42.66 -9.82
CA LEU A 8 13.61 -42.74 -9.38
C LEU A 8 13.49 -43.02 -7.87
N ALA A 9 14.32 -43.93 -7.34
CA ALA A 9 14.35 -44.24 -5.91
C ALA A 9 14.77 -43.01 -5.07
N ILE A 10 15.74 -42.23 -5.55
CA ILE A 10 16.18 -40.98 -4.90
C ILE A 10 15.03 -39.96 -4.90
N LEU A 11 14.32 -39.79 -6.02
CA LEU A 11 13.18 -38.87 -6.11
C LEU A 11 12.07 -39.26 -5.12
N ILE A 12 11.73 -40.54 -5.03
CA ILE A 12 10.72 -41.05 -4.09
C ILE A 12 11.16 -40.85 -2.64
N ALA A 13 12.41 -41.13 -2.31
CA ALA A 13 12.94 -40.92 -0.96
C ALA A 13 12.91 -39.44 -0.56
N VAL A 14 13.31 -38.54 -1.45
CA VAL A 14 13.20 -37.08 -1.23
C VAL A 14 11.74 -36.68 -1.00
N LEU A 15 10.82 -37.17 -1.83
CA LEU A 15 9.40 -36.84 -1.72
C LEU A 15 8.79 -37.35 -0.39
N LEU A 16 9.16 -38.55 0.06
CA LEU A 16 8.77 -39.08 1.37
C LEU A 16 9.36 -38.28 2.54
N VAL A 17 10.61 -37.83 2.44
CA VAL A 17 11.22 -36.93 3.44
C VAL A 17 10.51 -35.60 3.48
N VAL A 18 10.19 -35.00 2.32
CA VAL A 18 9.41 -33.75 2.25
C VAL A 18 8.02 -33.95 2.86
N ILE A 19 7.32 -35.04 2.54
CA ILE A 19 6.03 -35.39 3.14
C ILE A 19 6.15 -35.51 4.66
N THR A 20 7.11 -36.29 5.16
CA THR A 20 7.26 -36.50 6.62
C THR A 20 7.60 -35.21 7.36
N ILE A 21 8.44 -34.35 6.78
CA ILE A 21 8.71 -33.00 7.32
C ILE A 21 7.41 -32.19 7.32
N ILE A 22 6.68 -32.11 6.20
CA ILE A 22 5.41 -31.37 6.09
C ILE A 22 4.38 -31.84 7.13
N PHE A 23 4.23 -33.15 7.33
CA PHE A 23 3.25 -33.72 8.25
C PHE A 23 3.66 -33.62 9.72
N LYS A 24 4.96 -33.67 10.05
CA LYS A 24 5.45 -33.57 11.43
C LYS A 24 5.76 -32.15 11.89
N TRP A 25 6.01 -31.22 10.97
CA TRP A 25 6.30 -29.80 11.28
C TRP A 25 5.25 -29.11 12.17
N PRO A 26 3.93 -29.31 11.98
CA PRO A 26 2.91 -28.69 12.83
C PRO A 26 2.96 -29.19 14.28
N CYS A 27 3.43 -30.42 14.52
CA CYS A 27 3.50 -31.01 15.85
C CYS A 27 4.67 -30.46 16.68
N TYR A 28 5.74 -29.99 16.05
CA TYR A 28 6.93 -29.45 16.72
C TYR A 28 6.83 -27.95 17.07
N MET A 29 5.88 -27.23 16.47
CA MET A 29 5.66 -25.82 16.80
C MET A 29 4.90 -25.72 18.12
N LYS A 30 5.59 -25.26 19.18
CA LYS A 30 4.96 -24.87 20.46
C LYS A 30 3.74 -23.99 20.16
N ARG A 31 2.56 -24.41 20.61
CA ARG A 31 1.31 -23.64 20.53
C ARG A 31 1.47 -22.36 21.35
N ARG A 32 1.96 -21.31 20.72
CA ARG A 32 1.71 -19.95 21.21
C ARG A 32 0.20 -19.74 21.13
N THR A 33 -0.37 -19.08 22.13
CA THR A 33 -1.79 -18.69 22.13
C THR A 33 -1.97 -17.61 21.08
N LEU A 34 -2.14 -18.04 19.82
CA LEU A 34 -2.49 -17.17 18.72
C LEU A 34 -4.01 -16.97 18.69
N PRO A 35 -4.49 -15.85 18.15
CA PRO A 35 -5.90 -15.69 17.81
C PRO A 35 -6.40 -16.85 16.93
N PRO A 36 -7.72 -17.12 16.92
CA PRO A 36 -8.30 -18.13 16.03
C PRO A 36 -7.95 -17.80 14.57
N GLY A 37 -7.84 -18.81 13.72
CA GLY A 37 -7.51 -18.58 12.30
C GLY A 37 -7.98 -19.71 11.39
N PRO A 38 -8.19 -19.43 10.10
CA PRO A 38 -8.49 -20.46 9.12
C PRO A 38 -7.34 -21.47 9.04
N THR A 39 -7.67 -22.74 8.79
CA THR A 39 -6.66 -23.77 8.60
C THR A 39 -6.10 -23.67 7.17
N GLY A 40 -4.88 -23.19 7.03
CA GLY A 40 -4.20 -23.08 5.73
C GLY A 40 -3.36 -24.32 5.38
N PHE A 41 -2.92 -24.40 4.12
CA PHE A 41 -2.02 -25.45 3.64
C PHE A 41 -0.67 -25.44 4.39
N PRO A 42 0.02 -26.58 4.51
CA PRO A 42 1.39 -26.59 4.98
C PRO A 42 2.28 -25.67 4.13
N ILE A 43 3.19 -24.94 4.77
CA ILE A 43 4.13 -23.97 4.16
C ILE A 43 3.45 -22.72 3.58
N PHE A 44 2.42 -22.85 2.75
CA PHE A 44 1.77 -21.74 2.05
C PHE A 44 0.68 -21.04 2.87
N GLY A 45 0.13 -21.70 3.90
CA GLY A 45 -1.00 -21.16 4.64
C GLY A 45 -2.21 -20.92 3.73
N CYS A 46 -2.81 -19.75 3.82
CA CYS A 46 -3.98 -19.35 3.04
C CYS A 46 -3.63 -18.56 1.76
N LEU A 47 -2.35 -18.54 1.34
CA LEU A 47 -1.91 -17.78 0.17
C LEU A 47 -2.71 -18.08 -1.10
N LEU A 48 -2.94 -19.37 -1.39
CA LEU A 48 -3.69 -19.78 -2.57
C LEU A 48 -5.15 -19.31 -2.52
N GLN A 49 -5.79 -19.42 -1.36
CA GLN A 49 -7.16 -18.96 -1.16
C GLN A 49 -7.26 -17.45 -1.39
N MET A 50 -6.29 -16.69 -0.88
CA MET A 50 -6.29 -15.24 -1.02
C MET A 50 -5.96 -14.77 -2.44
N LEU A 51 -5.14 -15.52 -3.19
CA LEU A 51 -4.87 -15.27 -4.61
C LEU A 51 -6.12 -15.43 -5.47
N LEU A 52 -6.93 -16.46 -5.19
CA LEU A 52 -8.17 -16.75 -5.92
C LEU A 52 -9.31 -15.78 -5.57
N ASN A 53 -9.23 -15.11 -4.42
CA ASN A 53 -10.30 -14.26 -3.88
C ASN A 53 -9.84 -12.80 -3.72
N LYS A 54 -9.64 -12.10 -4.85
CA LYS A 54 -9.37 -10.65 -4.84
C LYS A 54 -10.70 -9.84 -4.78
N PRO A 55 -10.74 -8.68 -4.09
CA PRO A 55 -9.64 -8.05 -3.38
C PRO A 55 -9.42 -8.65 -1.98
N THR A 56 -8.16 -8.67 -1.54
CA THR A 56 -7.70 -9.32 -0.31
C THR A 56 -8.47 -8.90 0.95
N PHE A 57 -8.78 -7.60 1.10
CA PHE A 57 -9.49 -7.11 2.29
C PHE A 57 -10.91 -7.69 2.41
N ARG A 58 -11.60 -7.94 1.29
CA ARG A 58 -12.95 -8.54 1.29
C ARG A 58 -12.89 -10.01 1.66
N TRP A 59 -11.90 -10.73 1.14
CA TRP A 59 -11.69 -12.13 1.51
C TRP A 59 -11.37 -12.27 3.00
N ILE A 60 -10.48 -11.43 3.54
CA ILE A 60 -10.16 -11.41 4.98
C ILE A 60 -11.43 -11.17 5.80
N HIS A 61 -12.25 -10.19 5.43
CA HIS A 61 -13.50 -9.88 6.12
C HIS A 61 -14.47 -11.06 6.09
N SER A 62 -14.69 -11.67 4.92
CA SER A 62 -15.56 -12.84 4.77
C SER A 62 -15.11 -14.01 5.65
N VAL A 63 -13.80 -14.29 5.71
CA VAL A 63 -13.27 -15.36 6.56
C VAL A 63 -13.50 -15.06 8.05
N MET A 64 -13.36 -13.81 8.47
CA MET A 64 -13.63 -13.41 9.86
C MET A 64 -15.12 -13.50 10.21
N ASP A 65 -15.99 -13.12 9.28
CA ASP A 65 -17.46 -13.25 9.43
C ASP A 65 -17.87 -14.72 9.56
N ASP A 66 -17.38 -15.59 8.68
CA ASP A 66 -17.66 -17.04 8.70
C ASP A 66 -17.20 -17.70 10.02
N MET A 67 -16.11 -17.18 10.60
CA MET A 67 -15.58 -17.64 11.87
C MET A 67 -16.21 -16.96 13.10
N ASN A 68 -17.08 -15.96 12.89
CA ASN A 68 -17.69 -15.14 13.93
C ASN A 68 -16.66 -14.60 14.95
N THR A 69 -15.57 -13.99 14.46
CA THR A 69 -14.49 -13.45 15.29
C THR A 69 -14.10 -12.04 14.89
N GLU A 70 -13.76 -11.21 15.87
CA GLU A 70 -13.32 -9.83 15.65
C GLU A 70 -11.78 -9.70 15.54
N ILE A 71 -11.06 -10.79 15.79
CA ILE A 71 -9.61 -10.92 15.63
C ILE A 71 -9.28 -12.31 15.10
N ALA A 72 -8.43 -12.37 14.08
CA ALA A 72 -7.99 -13.64 13.52
C ALA A 72 -6.48 -13.71 13.31
N CYS A 73 -5.95 -14.90 13.09
CA CYS A 73 -4.56 -15.15 12.71
C CYS A 73 -4.54 -15.90 11.37
N ILE A 74 -4.30 -15.18 10.28
CA ILE A 74 -4.23 -15.75 8.94
C ILE A 74 -2.76 -15.97 8.58
N ARG A 75 -2.37 -17.23 8.42
CA ARG A 75 -1.02 -17.56 7.95
C ARG A 75 -0.94 -17.41 6.44
N LEU A 76 0.00 -16.60 5.97
CA LEU A 76 0.30 -16.36 4.57
C LEU A 76 1.78 -16.66 4.33
N GLY A 77 2.07 -17.84 3.76
CA GLY A 77 3.44 -18.33 3.66
C GLY A 77 4.09 -18.44 5.05
N GLY A 78 5.23 -17.76 5.22
CA GLY A 78 5.94 -17.66 6.50
C GLY A 78 5.45 -16.56 7.45
N VAL A 79 4.45 -15.75 7.06
CA VAL A 79 4.02 -14.56 7.79
C VAL A 79 2.65 -14.79 8.43
N HIS A 80 2.46 -14.28 9.65
CA HIS A 80 1.14 -14.22 10.29
C HIS A 80 0.55 -12.81 10.10
N VAL A 81 -0.61 -12.74 9.46
CA VAL A 81 -1.39 -11.51 9.34
C VAL A 81 -2.52 -11.58 10.36
N ILE A 82 -2.58 -10.57 11.24
CA ILE A 82 -3.56 -10.48 12.31
C ILE A 82 -4.55 -9.36 11.97
N PRO A 83 -5.63 -9.64 11.25
CA PRO A 83 -6.69 -8.66 11.02
C PRO A 83 -7.53 -8.46 12.29
N VAL A 84 -8.01 -7.24 12.47
CA VAL A 84 -8.87 -6.83 13.59
C VAL A 84 -10.01 -5.98 13.05
N THR A 85 -11.24 -6.31 13.43
CA THR A 85 -12.45 -5.55 13.06
C THR A 85 -13.10 -4.84 14.25
N SER A 86 -12.74 -5.19 15.49
CA SER A 86 -13.25 -4.50 16.71
C SER A 86 -12.59 -3.13 16.95
N PRO A 87 -13.38 -2.05 17.14
CA PRO A 87 -12.88 -0.75 17.55
C PRO A 87 -12.16 -0.77 18.91
N GLU A 88 -12.62 -1.58 19.85
CA GLU A 88 -12.04 -1.74 21.18
C GLU A 88 -10.63 -2.30 21.07
N LEU A 89 -10.45 -3.39 20.31
CA LEU A 89 -9.15 -3.99 20.05
C LEU A 89 -8.24 -3.03 19.27
N ALA A 90 -8.77 -2.32 18.27
CA ALA A 90 -8.04 -1.29 17.54
C ALA A 90 -7.45 -0.23 18.48
N ARG A 91 -8.23 0.21 19.48
CA ARG A 91 -7.75 1.17 20.49
C ARG A 91 -6.65 0.58 21.39
N GLU A 92 -6.70 -0.71 21.70
CA GLU A 92 -5.64 -1.35 22.50
C GLU A 92 -4.29 -1.27 21.79
N PHE A 93 -4.19 -1.67 20.52
CA PHE A 93 -2.90 -1.70 19.83
C PHE A 93 -2.49 -0.38 19.15
N LEU A 94 -3.45 0.46 18.71
CA LEU A 94 -3.13 1.76 18.09
C LEU A 94 -2.91 2.90 19.08
N LYS A 95 -3.37 2.76 20.34
CA LYS A 95 -3.27 3.82 21.36
C LYS A 95 -2.55 3.37 22.62
N LYS A 96 -2.98 2.28 23.25
CA LYS A 96 -2.38 1.87 24.54
C LYS A 96 -1.03 1.18 24.37
N GLN A 97 -0.85 0.44 23.28
CA GLN A 97 0.37 -0.28 22.96
C GLN A 97 1.00 0.23 21.66
N ASP A 98 0.78 1.50 21.33
CA ASP A 98 1.23 2.12 20.09
C ASP A 98 2.74 1.97 19.88
N SER A 99 3.54 2.11 20.94
CA SER A 99 5.00 1.93 20.90
C SER A 99 5.44 0.54 20.46
N THR A 100 4.64 -0.50 20.71
CA THR A 100 4.91 -1.88 20.28
C THR A 100 4.47 -2.12 18.83
N PHE A 101 3.36 -1.53 18.39
CA PHE A 101 2.74 -1.80 17.09
C PHE A 101 2.94 -0.70 16.03
N ALA A 102 3.67 0.37 16.35
CA ALA A 102 3.86 1.50 15.43
C ALA A 102 4.77 1.19 14.23
N SER A 103 5.61 0.16 14.30
CA SER A 103 6.55 -0.16 13.22
C SER A 103 5.83 -0.59 11.95
N ARG A 104 6.41 -0.28 10.79
CA ARG A 104 5.92 -0.71 9.48
C ARG A 104 6.56 -2.06 9.10
N PRO A 105 5.80 -2.95 8.42
CA PRO A 105 6.38 -4.18 7.89
C PRO A 105 7.40 -3.85 6.79
N ASP A 106 8.46 -4.65 6.70
CA ASP A 106 9.35 -4.62 5.55
C ASP A 106 8.70 -5.39 4.40
N CYS A 107 8.23 -4.67 3.39
CA CYS A 107 7.61 -5.23 2.20
C CYS A 107 8.17 -4.57 0.94
N MET A 108 8.09 -5.28 -0.19
CA MET A 108 8.58 -4.80 -1.48
C MET A 108 7.94 -3.46 -1.85
N SER A 109 6.62 -3.34 -1.67
CA SER A 109 5.89 -2.11 -2.00
C SER A 109 6.35 -0.92 -1.14
N GLY A 110 6.48 -1.12 0.18
CA GLY A 110 7.00 -0.13 1.10
C GLY A 110 8.41 0.32 0.72
N ARG A 111 9.31 -0.62 0.43
CA ARG A 111 10.70 -0.36 0.03
C ARG A 111 10.79 0.44 -1.27
N LEU A 112 10.06 0.05 -2.31
CA LEU A 112 10.09 0.71 -3.61
C LEU A 112 9.47 2.12 -3.56
N SER A 113 8.35 2.29 -2.86
CA SER A 113 7.67 3.59 -2.75
C SER A 113 8.38 4.59 -1.83
N SER A 114 9.36 4.15 -1.05
CA SER A 114 10.07 4.98 -0.06
C SER A 114 11.55 5.18 -0.36
N ASN A 115 12.01 4.83 -1.56
CA ASN A 115 13.43 4.85 -1.93
C ASN A 115 14.31 4.07 -0.94
N GLY A 116 13.88 2.88 -0.53
CA GLY A 116 14.59 2.09 0.48
C GLY A 116 14.43 2.63 1.89
N TYR A 117 13.22 3.06 2.27
CA TYR A 117 12.89 3.56 3.61
C TYR A 117 13.63 4.84 4.00
N LEU A 118 13.78 5.75 3.02
CA LEU A 118 14.27 7.10 3.26
C LEU A 118 13.13 8.11 3.51
N THR A 119 11.87 7.71 3.29
CA THR A 119 10.70 8.58 3.48
C THR A 119 10.03 8.40 4.85
N ALA A 120 9.50 9.47 5.41
CA ALA A 120 9.00 9.47 6.80
C ALA A 120 7.75 8.58 7.02
N ALA A 121 6.94 8.36 5.98
CA ALA A 121 5.66 7.69 6.10
C ALA A 121 5.78 6.16 6.20
N LEU A 122 6.79 5.59 5.53
CA LEU A 122 6.93 4.14 5.33
C LEU A 122 8.15 3.55 6.06
N THR A 123 9.06 4.39 6.58
CA THR A 123 10.24 3.92 7.32
C THR A 123 9.85 3.15 8.57
N PRO A 124 10.43 1.95 8.82
CA PRO A 124 10.27 1.22 10.07
C PRO A 124 10.63 2.07 11.30
N MET A 125 10.07 1.73 12.46
CA MET A 125 10.29 2.53 13.66
C MET A 125 11.78 2.50 14.07
N GLY A 126 12.35 3.66 14.31
CA GLY A 126 13.74 3.84 14.74
C GLY A 126 14.06 5.32 14.99
N ASP A 127 15.29 5.62 15.38
CA ASP A 127 15.70 7.00 15.69
C ASP A 127 15.57 7.94 14.49
N GLN A 128 15.85 7.43 13.29
CA GLN A 128 15.65 8.18 12.05
C GLN A 128 14.18 8.55 11.84
N TRP A 129 13.28 7.57 11.98
CA TRP A 129 11.84 7.81 11.87
C TRP A 129 11.34 8.83 12.90
N LYS A 130 11.80 8.73 14.17
CA LYS A 130 11.45 9.69 15.23
C LYS A 130 11.90 11.11 14.88
N LYS A 131 13.12 11.28 14.38
CA LYS A 131 13.66 12.58 13.94
C LYS A 131 12.82 13.17 12.82
N MET A 132 12.53 12.40 11.78
CA MET A 132 11.73 12.87 10.64
C MET A 132 10.30 13.23 11.06
N ARG A 133 9.64 12.41 11.90
CA ARG A 133 8.31 12.70 12.45
C ARG A 133 8.30 13.99 13.25
N LYS A 134 9.32 14.23 14.08
CA LYS A 134 9.45 15.49 14.84
C LYS A 134 9.56 16.68 13.90
N VAL A 135 10.39 16.61 12.86
CA VAL A 135 10.54 17.69 11.87
C VAL A 135 9.23 17.96 11.14
N LEU A 136 8.55 16.91 10.66
CA LEU A 136 7.26 17.05 9.99
C LEU A 136 6.21 17.72 10.89
N ALA A 137 6.03 17.21 12.11
CA ALA A 137 5.03 17.73 13.04
C ALA A 137 5.29 19.18 13.46
N SER A 138 6.55 19.56 13.68
CA SER A 138 6.91 20.89 14.16
C SER A 138 7.00 21.95 13.07
N ASN A 139 7.47 21.60 11.86
CA ASN A 139 7.79 22.58 10.83
C ASN A 139 6.85 22.56 9.62
N ILE A 140 6.27 21.41 9.29
CA ILE A 140 5.49 21.23 8.06
C ILE A 140 3.99 21.15 8.36
N LEU A 141 3.62 20.37 9.38
CA LEU A 141 2.23 20.11 9.76
C LEU A 141 1.81 20.84 11.04
N SER A 142 2.56 21.87 11.45
CA SER A 142 2.23 22.64 12.65
C SER A 142 1.09 23.64 12.41
N PRO A 143 0.31 23.99 13.44
CA PRO A 143 -0.73 25.02 13.33
C PRO A 143 -0.21 26.36 12.78
N ALA A 144 0.99 26.75 13.20
CA ALA A 144 1.65 27.96 12.69
C ALA A 144 1.90 27.88 11.18
N LYS A 145 2.43 26.74 10.68
CA LYS A 145 2.64 26.55 9.24
C LYS A 145 1.31 26.46 8.49
N HIS A 146 0.30 25.82 9.08
CA HIS A 146 -1.06 25.77 8.51
C HIS A 146 -1.63 27.18 8.31
N ASN A 147 -1.52 28.07 9.30
CA ASN A 147 -1.98 29.45 9.19
C ASN A 147 -1.14 30.27 8.20
N TRP A 148 0.18 30.13 8.22
CA TRP A 148 1.07 30.83 7.29
C TRP A 148 0.79 30.48 5.82
N LEU A 149 0.33 29.26 5.54
CA LEU A 149 -0.02 28.81 4.19
C LEU A 149 -1.50 29.02 3.84
N HIS A 150 -2.26 29.76 4.65
CA HIS A 150 -3.71 29.95 4.44
C HIS A 150 -4.01 30.55 3.06
N ASP A 151 -3.37 31.67 2.73
CA ASP A 151 -3.69 32.41 1.50
C ASP A 151 -3.35 31.59 0.25
N LYS A 152 -2.25 30.82 0.28
CA LYS A 152 -1.91 29.87 -0.79
C LYS A 152 -2.99 28.80 -0.99
N ARG A 153 -3.66 28.34 0.07
CA ARG A 153 -4.78 27.40 -0.07
C ARG A 153 -6.02 28.08 -0.63
N MET A 154 -6.30 29.31 -0.20
CA MET A 154 -7.39 30.11 -0.76
C MET A 154 -7.22 30.34 -2.26
N GLU A 155 -6.01 30.67 -2.71
CA GLU A 155 -5.70 30.81 -4.14
C GLU A 155 -5.97 29.53 -4.94
N GLU A 156 -5.69 28.34 -4.39
CA GLU A 156 -5.98 27.08 -5.07
C GLU A 156 -7.48 26.73 -5.03
N ALA A 157 -8.21 27.18 -4.01
CA ALA A 157 -9.66 27.06 -3.95
C ALA A 157 -10.33 27.94 -5.01
N ASP A 158 -9.87 29.19 -5.16
CA ASP A 158 -10.32 30.09 -6.22
C ASP A 158 -9.99 29.52 -7.60
N ASN A 159 -8.83 28.88 -7.75
CA ASN A 159 -8.45 28.21 -9.00
C ASN A 159 -9.40 27.04 -9.34
N LEU A 160 -9.79 26.23 -8.35
CA LEU A 160 -10.77 25.16 -8.54
C LEU A 160 -12.12 25.72 -8.98
N ILE A 161 -12.59 26.79 -8.34
CA ILE A 161 -13.86 27.45 -8.70
C ILE A 161 -13.79 27.97 -10.13
N ARG A 162 -12.69 28.63 -10.51
CA ARG A 162 -12.46 29.12 -11.88
C ARG A 162 -12.47 27.98 -12.89
N TYR A 163 -11.82 26.85 -12.59
CA TYR A 163 -11.83 25.67 -13.44
C TYR A 163 -13.24 25.12 -13.66
N VAL A 164 -13.99 24.91 -12.57
CA VAL A 164 -15.38 24.42 -12.64
C VAL A 164 -16.25 25.39 -13.43
N TYR A 165 -16.12 26.70 -13.18
CA TYR A 165 -16.86 27.73 -13.91
C TYR A 165 -16.58 27.70 -15.41
N ASN A 166 -15.30 27.60 -15.81
CA ASN A 166 -14.91 27.52 -17.22
C ASN A 166 -15.44 26.25 -17.90
N GLN A 167 -15.43 25.11 -17.20
CA GLN A 167 -16.01 23.85 -17.69
C GLN A 167 -17.53 23.99 -17.91
N CYS A 168 -18.24 24.65 -17.00
CA CYS A 168 -19.67 24.93 -17.15
C CYS A 168 -19.96 25.87 -18.34
N LYS A 169 -19.10 26.88 -18.56
CA LYS A 169 -19.29 27.92 -19.59
C LYS A 169 -18.97 27.42 -21.00
N ASN A 170 -17.99 26.53 -21.16
CA ASN A 170 -17.50 26.11 -22.46
C ASN A 170 -18.32 24.99 -23.13
N SER A 171 -19.38 24.48 -22.47
CA SER A 171 -20.29 23.50 -23.07
C SER A 171 -21.44 24.17 -23.81
N LEU A 172 -21.52 23.92 -25.12
CA LEU A 172 -22.57 24.41 -26.02
C LEU A 172 -23.94 23.75 -25.79
N GLU A 173 -23.99 22.61 -25.08
CA GLU A 173 -25.24 21.91 -24.77
C GLU A 173 -25.41 21.72 -23.24
N ALA A 174 -26.59 22.10 -22.73
CA ALA A 174 -27.21 21.71 -21.46
C ALA A 174 -26.39 21.78 -20.15
N GLY A 175 -25.47 22.74 -20.01
CA GLY A 175 -24.66 22.94 -18.80
C GLY A 175 -23.46 22.01 -18.77
N GLY A 176 -22.25 22.56 -18.61
CA GLY A 176 -21.03 21.77 -18.77
C GLY A 176 -20.89 20.59 -17.82
N LEU A 177 -20.27 19.52 -18.34
CA LEU A 177 -19.99 18.30 -17.60
C LEU A 177 -18.69 18.43 -16.81
N VAL A 178 -18.77 18.30 -15.48
CA VAL A 178 -17.60 18.39 -14.60
C VAL A 178 -17.25 17.01 -14.07
N ASN A 179 -16.03 16.55 -14.38
CA ASN A 179 -15.50 15.32 -13.79
C ASN A 179 -15.00 15.60 -12.35
N VAL A 180 -15.80 15.23 -11.35
CA VAL A 180 -15.51 15.46 -9.93
C VAL A 180 -14.21 14.78 -9.49
N ARG A 181 -13.85 13.63 -10.07
CA ARG A 181 -12.59 12.95 -9.75
C ARG A 181 -11.40 13.82 -10.14
N ILE A 182 -11.39 14.35 -11.36
CA ILE A 182 -10.32 15.21 -11.85
C ILE A 182 -10.28 16.51 -11.05
N ALA A 183 -11.43 17.14 -10.80
CA ALA A 183 -11.52 18.37 -10.00
C ALA A 183 -10.94 18.19 -8.58
N ALA A 184 -11.33 17.11 -7.89
CA ALA A 184 -10.84 16.81 -6.54
C ALA A 184 -9.34 16.48 -6.52
N GLN A 185 -8.88 15.64 -7.46
CA GLN A 185 -7.48 15.29 -7.59
C GLN A 185 -6.61 16.52 -7.88
N GLN A 186 -7.08 17.40 -8.76
CA GLN A 186 -6.37 18.62 -9.13
C GLN A 186 -6.23 19.58 -7.95
N TYR A 187 -7.31 19.81 -7.19
CA TYR A 187 -7.22 20.67 -6.00
C TYR A 187 -6.25 20.12 -4.96
N CYS A 188 -6.38 18.84 -4.60
CA CYS A 188 -5.48 18.20 -3.62
C CYS A 188 -4.01 18.22 -4.10
N GLY A 189 -3.77 17.90 -5.37
CA GLY A 189 -2.44 17.91 -5.97
C GLY A 189 -1.84 19.32 -6.00
N ASN A 190 -2.60 20.31 -6.46
CA ASN A 190 -2.17 21.71 -6.51
C ASN A 190 -1.87 22.27 -5.13
N VAL A 191 -2.73 22.03 -4.15
CA VAL A 191 -2.48 22.46 -2.77
C VAL A 191 -1.14 21.88 -2.32
N ILE A 192 -0.94 20.57 -2.40
CA ILE A 192 0.33 19.97 -1.97
C ILE A 192 1.53 20.57 -2.72
N ARG A 193 1.45 20.72 -4.05
CA ARG A 193 2.52 21.33 -4.86
C ARG A 193 2.81 22.77 -4.44
N ARG A 194 1.76 23.57 -4.20
CA ARG A 194 1.85 24.97 -3.77
C ARG A 194 2.44 25.09 -2.36
N LEU A 195 2.13 24.14 -1.48
CA LEU A 195 2.65 24.12 -0.11
C LEU A 195 4.11 23.66 -0.06
N ILE A 196 4.51 22.66 -0.86
CA ILE A 196 5.84 22.06 -0.83
C ILE A 196 6.83 22.77 -1.75
N PHE A 197 6.46 22.95 -3.02
CA PHE A 197 7.34 23.50 -4.07
C PHE A 197 7.11 24.99 -4.32
N SER A 198 6.06 25.58 -3.73
CA SER A 198 5.58 26.92 -4.07
C SER A 198 5.24 27.11 -5.56
N LYS A 199 5.04 26.00 -6.28
CA LYS A 199 4.65 25.96 -7.69
C LYS A 199 3.19 25.50 -7.82
N LYS A 200 2.48 26.05 -8.80
CA LYS A 200 1.09 25.66 -9.13
C LYS A 200 1.06 24.50 -10.13
N TYR A 201 1.86 24.63 -11.19
CA TYR A 201 2.03 23.65 -12.27
C TYR A 201 3.52 23.28 -12.39
N PHE A 202 3.78 22.06 -12.83
CA PHE A 202 5.09 21.61 -13.31
C PHE A 202 5.30 22.03 -14.77
N GLY A 203 4.22 22.06 -15.58
CA GLY A 203 4.22 22.55 -16.96
C GLY A 203 3.55 23.92 -17.11
N ASN A 204 3.01 24.17 -18.31
CA ASN A 204 2.32 25.43 -18.66
C ASN A 204 0.90 25.53 -18.09
N GLY A 205 0.37 24.43 -17.53
CA GLY A 205 -1.04 24.32 -17.13
C GLY A 205 -1.99 24.45 -18.32
N LYS A 206 -3.28 24.62 -18.04
CA LYS A 206 -4.32 24.89 -19.05
C LYS A 206 -4.98 26.24 -18.80
N GLU A 207 -5.42 26.90 -19.86
CA GLU A 207 -6.09 28.22 -19.77
C GLU A 207 -7.36 28.18 -18.93
N ASP A 208 -8.08 27.06 -18.99
CA ASP A 208 -9.28 26.81 -18.21
C ASP A 208 -8.99 26.68 -16.70
N GLY A 209 -7.73 26.57 -16.28
CA GLY A 209 -7.30 26.39 -14.89
C GLY A 209 -7.18 24.93 -14.45
N GLY A 210 -7.47 23.98 -15.35
CA GLY A 210 -7.36 22.55 -15.13
C GLY A 210 -5.92 22.03 -15.09
N PRO A 211 -5.74 20.71 -14.86
CA PRO A 211 -4.42 20.09 -14.89
C PRO A 211 -3.88 20.04 -16.33
N GLY A 212 -2.61 20.39 -16.52
CA GLY A 212 -1.86 20.10 -17.74
C GLY A 212 -1.44 18.62 -17.81
N PRO A 213 -0.87 18.19 -18.94
CA PRO A 213 -0.47 16.80 -19.13
C PRO A 213 0.56 16.33 -18.08
N GLU A 214 1.48 17.20 -17.66
CA GLU A 214 2.46 16.88 -16.62
C GLU A 214 1.80 16.68 -15.24
N GLU A 215 0.76 17.47 -14.93
CA GLU A 215 0.02 17.30 -13.69
C GLU A 215 -0.81 16.02 -13.69
N GLU A 216 -1.44 15.70 -14.81
CA GLU A 216 -2.20 14.46 -15.00
C GLU A 216 -1.29 13.24 -14.88
N GLU A 217 -0.11 13.25 -15.53
CA GLU A 217 0.89 12.19 -15.44
C GLU A 217 1.40 12.01 -14.01
N HIS A 218 1.78 13.11 -13.34
CA HIS A 218 2.28 13.06 -11.97
C HIS A 218 1.23 12.52 -10.99
N VAL A 219 -0.02 13.00 -11.10
CA VAL A 219 -1.12 12.53 -10.24
C VAL A 219 -1.44 11.06 -10.53
N ALA A 220 -1.48 10.64 -11.80
CA ALA A 220 -1.71 9.26 -12.17
C ALA A 220 -0.61 8.33 -11.62
N ALA A 221 0.65 8.74 -11.68
CA ALA A 221 1.78 8.02 -11.10
C ALA A 221 1.63 7.88 -9.58
N LEU A 222 1.29 8.96 -8.86
CA LEU A 222 1.06 8.93 -7.41
C LEU A 222 -0.10 8.00 -7.02
N PHE A 223 -1.23 8.07 -7.72
CA PHE A 223 -2.36 7.17 -7.45
C PHE A 223 -2.05 5.71 -7.81
N THR A 224 -1.21 5.48 -8.82
CA THR A 224 -0.69 4.14 -9.13
C THR A 224 0.14 3.63 -7.95
N ILE A 225 1.11 4.41 -7.45
CA ILE A 225 1.89 4.04 -6.26
C ILE A 225 0.97 3.74 -5.08
N LEU A 226 -0.01 4.61 -4.79
CA LEU A 226 -0.95 4.42 -3.67
C LEU A 226 -1.81 3.16 -3.81
N THR A 227 -2.18 2.79 -5.03
CA THR A 227 -3.00 1.59 -5.29
C THR A 227 -2.23 0.30 -4.99
N TYR A 228 -0.93 0.29 -5.26
CA TYR A 228 -0.06 -0.88 -5.07
C TYR A 228 0.69 -0.87 -3.73
N LEU A 229 0.72 0.26 -3.04
CA LEU A 229 1.32 0.40 -1.71
C LEU A 229 0.56 -0.47 -0.70
N TYR A 230 1.26 -1.39 -0.03
CA TYR A 230 0.66 -2.42 0.84
C TYR A 230 -0.39 -3.31 0.15
N GLY A 231 -0.45 -3.29 -1.18
CA GLY A 231 -1.22 -4.25 -1.95
C GLY A 231 -0.66 -5.66 -1.77
N PHE A 232 -1.53 -6.67 -1.80
CA PHE A 232 -1.10 -8.05 -1.66
C PHE A 232 -0.18 -8.45 -2.82
N SER A 233 1.09 -8.75 -2.50
CA SER A 233 2.07 -9.32 -3.42
C SER A 233 2.58 -10.65 -2.87
N ILE A 234 2.66 -11.68 -3.70
CA ILE A 234 3.20 -13.00 -3.28
C ILE A 234 4.63 -12.86 -2.73
N ALA A 235 5.43 -11.95 -3.30
CA ALA A 235 6.81 -11.72 -2.92
C ALA A 235 6.98 -11.29 -1.45
N ASP A 236 5.97 -10.61 -0.87
CA ASP A 236 6.02 -10.18 0.54
C ASP A 236 5.87 -11.36 1.52
N TYR A 237 5.31 -12.49 1.06
CA TYR A 237 5.06 -13.68 1.89
C TYR A 237 5.99 -14.85 1.54
N ILE A 238 6.54 -14.84 0.31
CA ILE A 238 7.50 -15.81 -0.21
C ILE A 238 8.64 -15.04 -0.91
N PRO A 239 9.65 -14.57 -0.17
CA PRO A 239 10.65 -13.63 -0.70
C PRO A 239 11.43 -14.11 -1.92
N TRP A 240 11.71 -15.41 -2.04
CA TRP A 240 12.44 -15.94 -3.19
C TRP A 240 11.65 -15.87 -4.51
N LEU A 241 10.32 -15.64 -4.45
CA LEU A 241 9.49 -15.43 -5.63
C LEU A 241 9.54 -13.97 -6.16
N GLU A 242 10.20 -13.03 -5.46
CA GLU A 242 10.31 -11.62 -5.91
C GLU A 242 11.00 -11.46 -7.26
N ILE A 243 11.79 -12.45 -7.69
CA ILE A 243 12.51 -12.43 -8.99
C ILE A 243 11.54 -12.56 -10.16
N PHE A 244 10.40 -13.24 -9.96
CA PHE A 244 9.45 -13.55 -11.03
C PHE A 244 8.40 -12.45 -11.26
N ASP A 245 8.15 -11.60 -10.27
CA ASP A 245 7.15 -10.51 -10.33
C ASP A 245 5.77 -10.96 -10.85
N PHE A 246 5.23 -12.08 -10.37
CA PHE A 246 4.00 -12.71 -10.89
C PHE A 246 2.76 -11.80 -10.95
N ASP A 247 2.70 -10.77 -10.12
CA ASP A 247 1.56 -9.84 -10.05
C ASP A 247 1.86 -8.49 -10.75
N ASP A 248 3.02 -8.34 -11.42
CA ASP A 248 3.55 -7.09 -12.02
C ASP A 248 3.71 -5.92 -11.03
N HIS A 249 3.50 -6.16 -9.73
CA HIS A 249 3.54 -5.12 -8.68
C HIS A 249 4.88 -4.38 -8.67
N LYS A 250 6.01 -5.10 -8.84
CA LYS A 250 7.35 -4.51 -8.81
C LYS A 250 7.59 -3.62 -10.02
N ALA A 251 7.26 -4.10 -11.23
CA ALA A 251 7.38 -3.33 -12.45
C ALA A 251 6.52 -2.06 -12.42
N ILE A 252 5.26 -2.18 -12.01
CA ILE A 252 4.31 -1.07 -11.92
C ILE A 252 4.78 -0.02 -10.91
N LEU A 253 5.21 -0.44 -9.72
CA LEU A 253 5.71 0.49 -8.70
C LEU A 253 6.99 1.20 -9.11
N LYS A 254 7.92 0.50 -9.77
CA LYS A 254 9.15 1.13 -10.30
C LYS A 254 8.81 2.18 -11.35
N LYS A 255 7.91 1.85 -12.28
CA LYS A 255 7.45 2.78 -13.31
C LYS A 255 6.80 4.01 -12.69
N GLY A 256 5.79 3.82 -11.83
CA GLY A 256 5.11 4.93 -11.16
C GLY A 256 6.05 5.80 -10.33
N TYR A 257 7.00 5.21 -9.59
CA TYR A 257 8.00 5.95 -8.83
C TYR A 257 8.95 6.76 -9.73
N SER A 258 9.34 6.20 -10.88
CA SER A 258 10.18 6.92 -11.86
C SER A 258 9.44 8.09 -12.50
N GLU A 259 8.16 7.91 -12.85
CA GLU A 259 7.31 8.95 -13.44
C GLU A 259 7.03 10.09 -12.45
N SER A 260 6.75 9.76 -11.17
CA SER A 260 6.51 10.79 -10.15
C SER A 260 7.74 11.68 -9.92
N ASN A 261 8.94 11.11 -10.01
CA ASN A 261 10.20 11.83 -9.78
C ASN A 261 10.73 12.57 -11.01
N LYS A 262 10.32 12.18 -12.23
CA LYS A 262 10.73 12.86 -13.45
C LYS A 262 10.19 14.29 -13.54
N ILE A 263 9.02 14.51 -12.93
CA ILE A 263 8.23 15.75 -13.07
C ILE A 263 8.42 16.69 -11.85
N SER A 264 8.92 16.17 -10.72
CA SER A 264 9.16 16.93 -9.48
C SER A 264 10.52 17.64 -9.49
#